data_AF-A0A521F1K2-F1
#
_entry.id   AF-A0A521F1K2-F1
#
_cell.length_a   1.000
_cell.length_b   1.000
_cell.length_c   1.000
_cell.angle_alpha   90.00
_cell.angle_beta   90.00
_cell.angle_gamma   90.00
#
_symmetry.space_group_name_H-M   'P 1'
#
loop_
_entity.id
_entity.type
_entity.pdbx_description
1 polymer ?
#
loop_
_entity_poly.entity_id
_entity_poly.type
_entity_poly.pdbx_seq_one_letter_code
_entity_poly.pdbx_strand_id
1 'polypeptide(L)' 'MSTTTTERPVERTTERTTEHAAVATWTCPNCQGSTTTAKKRCRDCGTSRW' A
#
# COMPACT_ATOMS: atom_id res chain seq x y z
N MET A 1 12.21 47.76 -10.70
CA MET A 1 10.92 47.15 -10.36
C MET A 1 11.15 45.65 -10.46
N SER A 2 11.52 45.02 -9.34
CA SER A 2 11.97 43.63 -9.34
C SER A 2 10.75 42.72 -9.19
N THR A 3 10.42 41.98 -10.24
CA THR A 3 9.36 40.97 -10.24
C THR A 3 9.87 39.71 -9.54
N THR A 4 9.78 39.68 -8.21
CA THR A 4 9.97 38.45 -7.45
C THR A 4 8.62 37.74 -7.34
N THR A 5 8.27 36.97 -8.37
CA THR A 5 7.11 36.05 -8.30
C THR A 5 7.60 34.69 -7.83
N THR A 6 7.34 34.47 -6.55
CA THR A 6 6.73 33.26 -5.97
C THR A 6 7.18 31.90 -6.50
N GLU A 7 8.16 31.36 -5.79
CA GLU A 7 8.08 30.06 -5.10
C GLU A 7 7.57 28.87 -5.93
N ARG A 8 8.57 28.18 -6.48
CA ARG A 8 8.61 26.80 -6.94
C ARG A 8 7.66 25.89 -6.13
N PRO A 9 6.75 25.13 -6.74
CA PRO A 9 6.01 24.08 -6.04
C PRO A 9 6.96 22.94 -5.68
N VAL A 10 7.49 22.98 -4.45
CA VAL A 10 7.77 21.79 -3.63
C VAL A 10 6.39 21.55 -3.00
N GLU A 11 5.59 20.57 -3.40
CA GLU A 11 5.72 19.17 -3.04
C GLU A 11 4.88 18.34 -4.03
N ARG A 12 5.51 17.77 -5.06
CA ARG A 12 4.94 16.63 -5.78
C ARG A 12 5.63 15.37 -5.27
N THR A 13 5.30 15.01 -4.05
CA THR A 13 5.65 13.73 -3.42
C THR A 13 4.36 13.35 -2.70
N THR A 14 3.43 12.63 -3.30
CA THR A 14 3.46 11.17 -3.36
C THR A 14 2.38 10.67 -4.33
N GLU A 15 2.55 10.85 -5.63
CA GLU A 15 1.61 10.29 -6.62
C GLU A 15 2.32 9.39 -7.63
N ARG A 16 3.48 8.85 -7.26
CA ARG A 16 3.86 7.54 -7.81
C ARG A 16 3.09 6.49 -7.03
N THR A 17 1.76 6.52 -7.12
CA THR A 17 0.96 5.32 -6.92
C THR A 17 1.36 4.45 -8.07
N THR A 18 2.43 3.69 -7.87
CA THR A 18 2.70 2.60 -8.75
C THR A 18 1.42 1.79 -8.78
N GLU A 19 0.79 1.79 -9.94
CA GLU A 19 -0.20 0.82 -10.40
C GLU A 19 0.43 -0.58 -10.49
N HIS A 20 1.42 -0.87 -9.63
CA HIS A 20 1.93 -2.19 -9.33
C HIS A 20 0.77 -2.92 -8.70
N ALA A 21 0.04 -3.66 -9.54
CA ALA A 21 -0.87 -4.74 -9.22
C ALA A 21 -0.93 -4.95 -7.71
N ALA A 22 -1.83 -4.23 -7.03
CA ALA A 22 -2.00 -4.35 -5.60
C ALA A 22 -2.36 -5.81 -5.37
N VAL A 23 -1.36 -6.60 -5.00
CA VAL A 23 -1.50 -8.04 -4.86
C VAL A 23 -2.59 -8.22 -3.82
N ALA A 24 -3.75 -8.71 -4.23
CA ALA A 24 -4.91 -8.77 -3.35
C ALA A 24 -4.50 -9.51 -2.07
N THR A 25 -4.49 -8.83 -0.94
CA THR A 25 -4.19 -9.41 0.37
C THR A 25 -5.46 -9.52 1.19
N TRP A 26 -5.52 -10.51 2.08
CA TRP A 26 -6.55 -10.66 3.08
C TRP A 26 -5.93 -10.62 4.47
N THR A 27 -6.67 -10.03 5.39
CA THR A 27 -6.30 -9.95 6.80
C THR A 27 -6.76 -11.20 7.52
N CYS A 28 -5.85 -11.86 8.24
CA CYS A 28 -6.17 -13.05 9.00
C CYS A 28 -7.05 -12.72 10.21
N PRO A 29 -8.20 -13.40 10.42
CA PRO A 29 -9.06 -13.12 11.58
C PRO A 29 -8.45 -13.60 12.92
N ASN A 30 -7.46 -14.50 12.88
CA ASN A 30 -6.83 -15.04 14.08
C ASN A 30 -5.72 -14.13 14.62
N CYS A 31 -4.78 -13.73 13.75
CA CYS A 31 -3.59 -12.97 14.14
C CYS A 31 -3.51 -11.56 13.55
N GLN A 32 -4.49 -11.15 12.74
CA GLN A 32 -4.49 -9.89 11.98
C GLN A 32 -3.32 -9.71 10.99
N GLY A 33 -2.57 -10.78 10.70
CA GLY A 33 -1.52 -10.78 9.68
C GLY A 33 -2.05 -10.59 8.25
N SER A 34 -1.32 -9.85 7.42
CA SER A 34 -1.66 -9.62 6.01
C SER A 34 -1.10 -10.75 5.15
N THR A 35 -1.99 -11.54 4.55
CA THR A 35 -1.61 -12.67 3.70
C THR A 35 -2.09 -12.47 2.27
N THR A 36 -1.30 -12.92 1.29
CA THR A 36 -1.68 -12.89 -0.13
C THR A 36 -2.91 -13.77 -0.42
N THR A 37 -3.87 -13.28 -1.22
CA THR A 37 -5.08 -14.01 -1.66
C THR A 37 -4.77 -15.30 -2.42
N ALA A 38 -3.61 -15.39 -3.09
CA ALA A 38 -3.17 -16.65 -3.70
C ALA A 38 -2.98 -17.78 -2.66
N LYS A 39 -2.71 -17.45 -1.39
CA LYS A 39 -2.56 -18.43 -0.31
C LYS A 39 -3.88 -18.63 0.43
N LYS A 40 -4.25 -19.91 0.52
CA LYS A 40 -5.41 -20.43 1.27
C LYS A 40 -5.27 -20.36 2.80
N ARG A 41 -4.04 -20.23 3.30
CA ARG A 41 -3.67 -20.22 4.72
C ARG A 41 -2.84 -18.99 5.03
N CYS A 42 -3.03 -18.43 6.21
CA CYS A 42 -2.25 -17.32 6.75
C CYS A 42 -0.77 -17.70 6.77
N ARG A 43 0.10 -16.79 6.34
CA ARG A 43 1.55 -17.06 6.32
C ARG A 43 2.16 -17.00 7.72
N ASP A 44 1.51 -16.30 8.65
CA ASP A 44 2.02 -16.06 10.01
C ASP A 44 1.58 -17.14 10.99
N CYS A 45 0.27 -17.41 11.10
CA CYS A 45 -0.27 -18.38 12.06
C CYS A 45 -0.81 -19.68 11.43
N GLY A 46 -0.83 -19.77 10.10
CA GLY A 46 -1.34 -20.96 9.39
C GLY A 46 -2.88 -21.07 9.32
N THR A 47 -3.64 -20.13 9.88
CA THR A 47 -5.10 -20.13 9.85
C THR A 47 -5.64 -20.17 8.41
N SER A 48 -6.50 -21.14 8.15
CA SER A 48 -7.24 -21.31 6.89
C SER A 48 -8.31 -20.22 6.72
N ARG A 49 -8.48 -19.69 5.51
CA ARG A 49 -9.57 -18.76 5.15
C ARG A 49 -10.91 -19.49 4.84
N TRP A 50 -11.03 -20.78 5.17
CA TRP A 50 -12.13 -21.68 4.80
C TRP A 50 -12.70 -22.27 6.07
#